data_AF-A0A518IIZ2-F1
#
_entry.id   AF-A0A518IIZ2-F1
#
_cell.length_a   1.000
_cell.length_b   1.000
_cell.length_c   1.000
_cell.angle_alpha   90.00
_cell.angle_beta   90.00
_cell.angle_gamma   90.00
#
_symmetry.space_group_name_H-M   'P 1'
#
loop_
_entity.id
_entity.type
_entity.pdbx_description
1 polymer ?
#
loop_
_entity_poly.entity_id
_entity_poly.type
_entity_poly.pdbx_seq_one_letter_code
_entity_poly.pdbx_strand_id
1 'polypeptide(L)'
;MSRYAVLATILCLTSISTAQDKKAEDVAKKNTAPDGYIESLPGGIPTDAQEPEDRTAKTAGFGWYNNCGVNIPTTLNGTNGTTKISVYARDVSWWFARGGRKIRNVQGDGGAGGSGWRFPNAHKFGVVIYQGNSYWNVNSTSSSSPTVINLPSNTLPVTVWVNDTNGNYSDNAGAVDIYLRKDN
;
A
#
# COMPACT_ATOMS: atom_id res chain seq x y z
N MET A 1 -40.24 -41.90 -49.24
CA MET A 1 -40.70 -40.50 -49.01
C MET A 1 -39.99 -40.01 -47.76
N SER A 2 -39.00 -39.11 -47.90
CA SER A 2 -39.08 -37.66 -47.58
C SER A 2 -39.13 -37.44 -46.04
N ARG A 3 -38.26 -36.68 -45.34
CA ARG A 3 -37.55 -35.42 -45.66
C ARG A 3 -36.35 -35.20 -44.73
N TYR A 4 -35.42 -34.39 -45.22
CA TYR A 4 -34.39 -33.67 -44.47
C TYR A 4 -34.97 -32.77 -43.37
N ALA A 5 -34.25 -32.61 -42.26
CA ALA A 5 -34.19 -31.37 -41.51
C ALA A 5 -32.81 -31.24 -40.84
N VAL A 6 -32.07 -30.22 -41.31
CA VAL A 6 -30.83 -29.69 -40.74
C VAL A 6 -31.15 -28.99 -39.43
N LEU A 7 -30.35 -29.17 -38.38
CA LEU A 7 -30.19 -28.13 -37.36
C LEU A 7 -28.74 -28.12 -36.87
N ALA A 8 -28.04 -27.04 -37.21
CA ALA A 8 -26.76 -26.67 -36.62
C ALA A 8 -27.00 -26.13 -35.21
N THR A 9 -26.15 -26.48 -34.25
CA THR A 9 -26.00 -25.66 -33.04
C THR A 9 -24.54 -25.59 -32.65
N ILE A 10 -24.12 -24.35 -32.43
CA ILE A 10 -22.76 -23.87 -32.25
C ILE A 10 -22.26 -24.14 -30.82
N LEU A 11 -20.96 -24.41 -30.77
CA LEU A 11 -20.04 -24.47 -29.65
C LEU A 11 -20.28 -23.42 -28.53
N CYS A 12 -20.18 -23.83 -27.27
CA CYS A 12 -19.61 -22.96 -26.23
C CYS A 12 -18.87 -23.81 -25.18
N LEU A 13 -17.56 -23.62 -25.12
CA LEU A 13 -16.69 -24.15 -24.08
C LEU A 13 -16.95 -23.42 -22.75
N THR A 14 -17.11 -24.16 -21.67
CA THR A 14 -16.65 -23.73 -20.34
C THR A 14 -15.96 -24.90 -19.66
N SER A 15 -14.64 -24.99 -19.84
CA SER A 15 -13.79 -25.83 -19.01
C SER A 15 -13.70 -25.21 -17.62
N ILE A 16 -14.48 -25.76 -16.68
CA ILE A 16 -14.28 -25.58 -15.25
C ILE A 16 -13.05 -26.41 -14.89
N SER A 17 -11.85 -25.83 -14.96
CA SER A 17 -10.66 -26.43 -14.34
C SER A 17 -10.52 -25.89 -12.93
N THR A 18 -10.77 -26.78 -11.99
CA THR A 18 -10.53 -26.69 -10.54
C THR A 18 -9.17 -26.06 -10.22
N ALA A 19 -9.18 -24.82 -9.73
CA ALA A 19 -8.06 -24.26 -8.98
C ALA A 19 -8.18 -24.71 -7.51
N GLN A 20 -7.88 -25.98 -7.26
CA GLN A 20 -7.49 -26.45 -5.93
C GLN A 20 -6.07 -27.01 -6.02
N ASP A 21 -5.31 -26.76 -4.97
CA ASP A 21 -4.00 -27.34 -4.66
C ASP A 21 -2.79 -26.85 -5.45
N LYS A 22 -2.32 -25.66 -5.09
CA LYS A 22 -0.88 -25.48 -4.85
C LYS A 22 -0.65 -25.02 -3.43
N LYS A 23 -0.15 -25.95 -2.63
CA LYS A 23 0.25 -25.81 -1.23
C LYS A 23 1.23 -24.65 -1.09
N ALA A 24 1.01 -23.87 -0.03
CA ALA A 24 1.92 -22.86 0.45
C ALA A 24 3.17 -23.55 1.03
N GLU A 25 4.21 -23.69 0.22
CA GLU A 25 5.58 -23.94 0.65
C GLU A 25 6.51 -23.67 -0.56
N ASP A 26 7.63 -22.99 -0.31
CA ASP A 26 8.70 -22.59 -1.23
C ASP A 26 8.52 -21.35 -2.15
N VAL A 27 9.08 -20.22 -1.70
CA VAL A 27 10.34 -19.59 -2.21
C VAL A 27 10.29 -18.09 -1.88
N ALA A 28 10.94 -17.69 -0.77
CA ALA A 28 11.25 -16.28 -0.50
C ALA A 28 12.38 -15.83 -1.44
N LYS A 29 12.04 -15.44 -2.67
CA LYS A 29 12.98 -14.76 -3.58
C LYS A 29 12.98 -13.27 -3.28
N LYS A 30 14.13 -12.78 -2.82
CA LYS A 30 14.46 -11.37 -2.61
C LYS A 30 14.41 -10.65 -3.97
N ASN A 31 13.33 -9.93 -4.26
CA ASN A 31 13.28 -9.03 -5.42
C ASN A 31 14.01 -7.75 -5.04
N THR A 32 15.22 -7.57 -5.58
CA THR A 32 15.99 -6.33 -5.46
C THR A 32 15.32 -5.26 -6.33
N ALA A 33 15.13 -4.05 -5.80
CA ALA A 33 14.65 -2.92 -6.59
C ALA A 33 15.66 -2.58 -7.71
N PRO A 34 15.20 -2.09 -8.89
CA PRO A 34 16.10 -1.62 -9.94
C PRO A 34 17.04 -0.52 -9.44
N ASP A 35 18.27 -0.46 -9.97
CA ASP A 35 19.26 0.55 -9.61
C ASP A 35 18.67 1.97 -9.70
N GLY A 36 18.74 2.70 -8.57
CA GLY A 36 18.17 4.06 -8.42
C GLY A 36 16.89 4.14 -7.59
N TYR A 37 16.27 3.00 -7.22
CA TYR A 37 15.18 2.95 -6.25
C TYR A 37 15.69 2.66 -4.85
N ILE A 38 15.09 3.29 -3.84
CA ILE A 38 15.30 2.90 -2.45
C ILE A 38 14.67 1.52 -2.25
N GLU A 39 15.47 0.55 -1.79
CA GLU A 39 15.17 -0.88 -1.66
C GLU A 39 13.70 -1.19 -1.29
N SER A 40 12.91 -1.67 -2.25
CA SER A 40 11.63 -2.33 -1.99
C SER A 40 11.89 -3.76 -1.52
N LEU A 41 11.38 -4.16 -0.35
CA LEU A 41 11.40 -5.54 0.16
C LEU A 41 10.19 -5.77 1.09
N PRO A 42 9.74 -7.04 1.24
CA PRO A 42 9.04 -7.85 0.26
C PRO A 42 7.51 -7.70 0.47
N GLY A 43 6.80 -7.18 -0.53
CA GLY A 43 5.34 -7.29 -0.56
C GLY A 43 4.94 -8.75 -0.77
N GLY A 44 3.90 -9.18 -0.05
CA GLY A 44 3.25 -10.47 -0.30
C GLY A 44 2.85 -10.64 -1.77
N ILE A 45 2.67 -11.92 -2.15
CA ILE A 45 2.21 -12.46 -3.44
C ILE A 45 2.07 -11.39 -4.55
N PRO A 46 2.90 -11.43 -5.60
CA PRO A 46 2.63 -10.63 -6.79
C PRO A 46 1.31 -11.09 -7.36
N THR A 47 0.28 -10.28 -7.19
CA THR A 47 -0.91 -10.33 -8.02
C THR A 47 -0.65 -9.33 -9.14
N ASP A 48 -0.98 -9.72 -10.37
CA ASP A 48 -0.64 -9.12 -11.66
C ASP A 48 -1.14 -7.68 -11.90
N ALA A 49 -0.99 -6.81 -10.91
CA ALA A 49 -1.27 -5.39 -10.94
C ALA A 49 -0.04 -4.64 -10.41
N GLN A 50 1.05 -4.66 -11.17
CA GLN A 50 1.95 -3.50 -11.13
C GLN A 50 1.16 -2.34 -11.73
N GLU A 51 0.84 -1.32 -10.93
CA GLU A 51 0.42 -0.05 -11.51
C GLU A 51 1.42 0.37 -12.59
N PRO A 52 0.97 0.99 -13.69
CA PRO A 52 1.88 1.56 -14.66
C PRO A 52 2.83 2.52 -13.93
N GLU A 53 4.14 2.37 -14.16
CA GLU A 53 5.18 3.21 -13.60
C GLU A 53 4.75 4.69 -13.62
N ASP A 54 4.58 5.31 -12.45
CA ASP A 54 4.31 6.74 -12.34
C ASP A 54 5.59 7.48 -12.79
N ARG A 55 5.72 7.68 -14.11
CA ARG A 55 6.90 8.30 -14.72
C ARG A 55 7.16 9.69 -14.17
N THR A 56 6.11 10.40 -13.74
CA THR A 56 6.22 11.71 -13.09
C THR A 56 6.86 11.56 -11.72
N ALA A 57 6.40 10.60 -10.91
CA ALA A 57 7.01 10.28 -9.62
C ALA A 57 8.49 9.94 -9.74
N LYS A 58 8.81 9.05 -10.68
CA LYS A 58 10.19 8.62 -10.95
C LYS A 58 11.07 9.78 -11.37
N THR A 59 10.60 10.61 -12.32
CA THR A 59 11.33 11.80 -12.77
C THR A 59 11.55 12.78 -11.62
N ALA A 60 10.60 12.89 -10.70
CA ALA A 60 10.71 13.71 -9.50
C ALA A 60 11.55 13.07 -8.38
N GLY A 61 12.10 11.87 -8.58
CA GLY A 61 13.01 11.18 -7.65
C GLY A 61 12.31 10.37 -6.56
N PHE A 62 11.02 10.06 -6.68
CA PHE A 62 10.31 9.23 -5.72
C PHE A 62 10.55 7.73 -5.97
N GLY A 63 10.92 7.02 -4.90
CA GLY A 63 10.81 5.58 -4.80
C GLY A 63 9.37 5.17 -4.48
N TRP A 64 9.01 3.94 -4.83
CA TRP A 64 7.65 3.40 -4.67
C TRP A 64 7.66 2.16 -3.78
N TYR A 65 6.82 2.19 -2.76
CA TYR A 65 6.52 1.08 -1.86
C TYR A 65 5.06 0.68 -2.11
N ASN A 66 4.89 -0.39 -2.88
CA ASN A 66 3.58 -0.88 -3.26
C ASN A 66 2.96 -1.73 -2.16
N ASN A 67 1.63 -1.70 -2.06
CA ASN A 67 0.84 -2.56 -1.18
C ASN A 67 1.29 -2.52 0.30
N CYS A 68 1.57 -1.33 0.85
CA CYS A 68 1.81 -1.19 2.29
C CYS A 68 0.53 -1.59 3.04
N GLY A 69 0.60 -2.72 3.75
CA GLY A 69 -0.53 -3.30 4.46
C GLY A 69 -1.03 -2.38 5.57
N VAL A 70 -2.35 -2.33 5.77
CA VAL A 70 -2.97 -1.48 6.81
C VAL A 70 -3.08 -2.18 8.17
N ASN A 71 -2.82 -3.48 8.22
CA ASN A 71 -2.90 -4.30 9.42
C ASN A 71 -1.55 -4.49 10.12
N ILE A 72 -0.44 -4.20 9.43
CA ILE A 72 0.93 -4.35 9.93
C ILE A 72 1.74 -3.15 9.45
N PRO A 73 2.54 -2.52 10.32
CA PRO A 73 3.41 -1.44 9.88
C PRO A 73 4.38 -1.88 8.79
N THR A 74 4.57 -1.02 7.78
CA THR A 74 5.53 -1.25 6.71
C THR A 74 6.76 -0.38 6.94
N THR A 75 7.94 -1.00 7.09
CA THR A 75 9.20 -0.26 7.19
C THR A 75 9.61 0.26 5.81
N LEU A 76 9.81 1.57 5.70
CA LEU A 76 10.35 2.22 4.52
C LEU A 76 11.87 2.12 4.55
N ASN A 77 12.40 1.05 3.98
CA ASN A 77 13.84 0.82 3.93
C ASN A 77 14.55 1.97 3.23
N GLY A 78 15.83 2.15 3.56
CA GLY A 78 16.69 3.14 2.92
C GLY A 78 16.35 4.60 3.22
N THR A 79 15.57 4.92 4.25
CA THR A 79 15.52 6.26 4.85
C THR A 79 16.74 6.60 5.71
N ASN A 80 17.64 5.65 5.95
CA ASN A 80 18.87 5.93 6.70
C ASN A 80 19.72 7.00 5.99
N GLY A 81 20.37 7.84 6.79
CA GLY A 81 21.19 8.95 6.34
C GLY A 81 20.42 10.17 5.84
N THR A 82 19.10 10.27 6.09
CA THR A 82 18.29 11.44 5.71
C THR A 82 17.66 12.12 6.92
N THR A 83 17.58 13.44 6.89
CA THR A 83 16.90 14.25 7.92
C THR A 83 15.60 14.85 7.39
N LYS A 84 15.27 14.64 6.12
CA LYS A 84 14.08 15.20 5.48
C LYS A 84 13.59 14.31 4.35
N ILE A 85 12.29 14.08 4.32
CA ILE A 85 11.63 13.29 3.27
C ILE A 85 10.43 14.03 2.70
N SER A 86 10.13 13.74 1.43
CA SER A 86 8.87 14.03 0.78
C SER A 86 8.09 12.73 0.62
N VAL A 87 6.82 12.72 1.03
CA VAL A 87 5.94 11.55 0.96
C VAL A 87 4.57 11.90 0.41
N TYR A 88 4.01 11.04 -0.43
CA TYR A 88 2.59 11.05 -0.78
C TYR A 88 2.08 9.62 -0.94
N ALA A 89 0.77 9.45 -0.91
CA ALA A 89 0.14 8.13 -1.02
C ALA A 89 -0.77 8.05 -2.25
N ARG A 90 -0.81 6.89 -2.90
CA ARG A 90 -1.80 6.58 -3.94
C ARG A 90 -2.53 5.29 -3.61
N ASP A 91 -3.59 5.05 -4.37
CA ASP A 91 -4.38 3.81 -4.32
C ASP A 91 -4.82 3.44 -2.91
N VAL A 92 -5.16 4.48 -2.15
CA VAL A 92 -5.67 4.36 -0.79
C VAL A 92 -7.00 3.61 -0.89
N SER A 93 -7.00 2.35 -0.51
CA SER A 93 -8.18 1.50 -0.62
C SER A 93 -8.11 0.40 0.42
N TRP A 94 -8.71 0.68 1.58
CA TRP A 94 -8.74 -0.28 2.68
C TRP A 94 -10.05 -0.20 3.47
N TRP A 95 -10.30 -1.19 4.32
CA TRP A 95 -11.52 -1.35 5.09
C TRP A 95 -11.19 -1.33 6.57
N PHE A 96 -11.82 -0.44 7.34
CA PHE A 96 -11.85 -0.57 8.80
C PHE A 96 -12.86 -1.66 9.13
N ALA A 97 -12.45 -2.67 9.90
CA ALA A 97 -13.19 -3.91 10.12
C ALA A 97 -13.60 -4.62 8.81
N ARG A 98 -13.37 -5.93 8.69
CA ARG A 98 -13.73 -6.67 7.47
C ARG A 98 -15.24 -6.59 7.23
N GLY A 99 -15.66 -5.85 6.20
CA GLY A 99 -17.06 -5.57 5.88
C GLY A 99 -17.60 -4.21 6.38
N GLY A 100 -16.75 -3.39 7.02
CA GLY A 100 -17.09 -2.05 7.48
C GLY A 100 -16.98 -0.98 6.38
N ARG A 101 -16.63 0.26 6.76
CA ARG A 101 -16.50 1.36 5.78
C ARG A 101 -15.19 1.23 5.02
N LYS A 102 -15.26 1.42 3.71
CA LYS A 102 -14.08 1.58 2.86
C LYS A 102 -13.50 2.99 2.99
N ILE A 103 -12.21 3.07 3.32
CA ILE A 103 -11.40 4.28 3.31
C ILE A 103 -10.74 4.44 1.94
N ARG A 104 -10.89 5.63 1.36
CA ARG A 104 -10.37 5.98 0.02
C ARG A 104 -9.57 7.29 -0.01
N ASN A 105 -9.24 7.82 1.16
CA ASN A 105 -8.52 9.08 1.31
C ASN A 105 -7.35 8.88 2.26
N VAL A 106 -6.22 9.50 1.94
CA VAL A 106 -5.00 9.45 2.75
C VAL A 106 -5.21 10.02 4.16
N GLN A 107 -6.13 10.97 4.29
CA GLN A 107 -6.53 11.56 5.57
C GLN A 107 -7.54 10.69 6.35
N GLY A 108 -7.89 9.50 5.86
CA GLY A 108 -8.88 8.65 6.51
C GLY A 108 -10.28 9.27 6.50
N ASP A 109 -10.88 9.42 7.67
CA ASP A 109 -12.17 10.12 7.84
C ASP A 109 -12.04 11.62 8.13
N GLY A 110 -10.82 12.14 8.31
CA GLY A 110 -10.50 13.55 8.56
C GLY A 110 -10.64 14.02 10.02
N GLY A 111 -11.24 13.26 10.92
CA GLY A 111 -11.30 13.59 12.36
C GLY A 111 -10.02 13.17 13.10
N ALA A 112 -9.68 13.83 14.21
CA ALA A 112 -8.55 13.39 15.06
C ALA A 112 -8.92 12.18 15.92
N GLY A 113 -7.99 11.23 16.10
CA GLY A 113 -8.19 10.00 16.88
C GLY A 113 -8.72 10.21 18.30
N GLY A 114 -8.04 11.02 19.11
CA GLY A 114 -8.27 11.10 20.55
C GLY A 114 -7.58 9.97 21.32
N SER A 115 -7.85 9.85 22.62
CA SER A 115 -7.07 9.05 23.58
C SER A 115 -7.08 7.52 23.35
N GLY A 116 -8.06 6.98 22.63
CA GLY A 116 -8.15 5.54 22.32
C GLY A 116 -7.38 5.09 21.08
N TRP A 117 -6.73 6.02 20.38
CA TRP A 117 -6.08 5.77 19.08
C TRP A 117 -4.58 5.60 19.24
N ARG A 118 -3.98 4.79 18.36
CA ARG A 118 -2.55 4.57 18.31
C ARG A 118 -1.77 5.88 18.16
N PHE A 119 -2.29 6.79 17.34
CA PHE A 119 -1.77 8.14 17.15
C PHE A 119 -2.88 9.16 17.49
N PRO A 120 -2.97 9.62 18.75
CA PRO A 120 -4.12 10.39 19.22
C PRO A 120 -4.42 11.68 18.45
N ASN A 121 -3.39 12.35 17.92
CA ASN A 121 -3.55 13.60 17.18
C ASN A 121 -3.49 13.42 15.65
N ALA A 122 -3.32 12.19 15.17
CA ALA A 122 -3.38 11.88 13.75
C ALA A 122 -4.84 11.72 13.29
N HIS A 123 -5.07 11.80 11.99
CA HIS A 123 -6.39 11.56 11.43
C HIS A 123 -6.81 10.11 11.68
N LYS A 124 -8.06 9.89 12.08
CA LYS A 124 -8.66 8.58 12.22
C LYS A 124 -8.62 7.86 10.89
N PHE A 125 -8.11 6.64 10.88
CA PHE A 125 -7.96 5.83 9.68
C PHE A 125 -7.07 6.48 8.61
N GLY A 126 -6.30 7.51 8.99
CA GLY A 126 -5.38 8.19 8.09
C GLY A 126 -4.05 7.45 7.98
N VAL A 127 -3.34 7.67 6.88
CA VAL A 127 -1.97 7.18 6.69
C VAL A 127 -1.03 8.03 7.53
N VAL A 128 -0.17 7.37 8.29
CA VAL A 128 0.75 7.98 9.24
C VAL A 128 2.17 7.51 8.95
N ILE A 129 3.09 8.47 8.90
CA ILE A 129 4.52 8.20 8.96
C ILE A 129 4.97 8.23 10.40
N TYR A 130 5.72 7.23 10.85
CA TYR A 130 6.22 7.12 12.23
C TYR A 130 7.71 6.82 12.25
N GLN A 131 8.45 7.53 13.10
CA GLN A 131 9.87 7.31 13.36
C GLN A 131 10.18 7.60 14.83
N GLY A 132 10.78 6.63 15.53
CA GLY A 132 11.16 6.79 16.94
C GLY A 132 9.93 7.01 17.82
N ASN A 133 9.69 8.26 18.27
CA ASN A 133 8.50 8.65 19.04
C ASN A 133 7.67 9.75 18.35
N SER A 134 7.97 10.05 17.09
CA SER A 134 7.33 11.12 16.31
C SER A 134 6.50 10.53 15.17
N TYR A 135 5.40 11.20 14.85
CA TYR A 135 4.51 10.80 13.77
C TYR A 135 3.93 12.01 13.02
N TRP A 136 3.56 11.78 11.76
CA TRP A 136 3.01 12.79 10.86
C TRP A 136 1.89 12.20 10.01
N ASN A 137 0.82 12.96 9.81
CA ASN A 137 -0.21 12.62 8.82
C ASN A 137 0.39 12.76 7.41
N VAL A 138 0.15 11.78 6.55
CA VAL A 138 0.31 11.99 5.11
C VAL A 138 -0.93 12.75 4.62
N ASN A 139 -0.70 13.90 3.97
CA ASN A 139 -1.77 14.81 3.55
C ASN A 139 -1.88 14.96 2.03
N SER A 140 -1.07 14.22 1.27
CA SER A 140 -0.99 14.38 -0.17
C SER A 140 -1.14 13.07 -0.91
N THR A 141 -1.73 13.16 -2.09
CA THR A 141 -1.80 12.10 -3.09
C THR A 141 -1.04 12.45 -4.38
N SER A 142 -0.22 13.50 -4.36
CA SER A 142 0.47 14.03 -5.54
C SER A 142 1.96 14.27 -5.31
N SER A 143 2.76 13.94 -6.33
CA SER A 143 4.20 14.22 -6.38
C SER A 143 4.53 15.71 -6.54
N SER A 144 3.61 16.53 -7.03
CA SER A 144 3.81 17.98 -7.18
C SER A 144 3.64 18.77 -5.88
N SER A 145 2.97 18.18 -4.89
CA SER A 145 2.71 18.77 -3.59
C SER A 145 2.81 17.71 -2.48
N PRO A 146 3.97 17.05 -2.31
CA PRO A 146 4.13 15.98 -1.33
C PRO A 146 4.04 16.54 0.09
N THR A 147 3.75 15.66 1.05
CA THR A 147 3.91 15.97 2.46
C THR A 147 5.40 15.97 2.79
N VAL A 148 5.93 17.10 3.25
CA VAL A 148 7.34 17.23 3.62
C VAL A 148 7.48 17.01 5.12
N ILE A 149 8.39 16.12 5.52
CA ILE A 149 8.62 15.73 6.91
C ILE A 149 10.09 15.94 7.26
N ASN A 150 10.34 16.70 8.33
CA ASN A 150 11.65 16.76 8.96
C ASN A 150 11.76 15.62 9.98
N LEU A 151 12.71 14.72 9.75
CA LEU A 151 12.90 13.53 10.56
C LEU A 151 13.75 13.85 11.80
N PRO A 152 13.35 13.40 13.01
CA PRO A 152 14.10 13.58 14.24
C PRO A 152 15.40 12.76 14.28
N SER A 153 15.53 11.73 13.44
CA SER A 153 16.74 10.90 13.36
C SER A 153 17.07 10.53 11.92
N ASN A 154 18.36 10.52 11.60
CA ASN A 154 18.90 9.99 10.34
C ASN A 154 19.39 8.55 10.47
N THR A 155 19.30 7.92 11.64
CA THR A 155 19.74 6.53 11.87
C THR A 155 18.58 5.56 12.09
N LEU A 156 17.38 6.07 12.38
CA LEU A 156 16.20 5.25 12.60
C LEU A 156 15.42 5.04 11.29
N PRO A 157 14.88 3.84 11.06
CA PRO A 157 14.01 3.61 9.92
C PRO A 157 12.67 4.34 10.11
N VAL A 158 12.08 4.75 8.99
CA VAL A 158 10.72 5.27 8.96
C VAL A 158 9.74 4.12 8.72
N THR A 159 8.56 4.18 9.32
CA THR A 159 7.49 3.19 9.11
C THR A 159 6.20 3.87 8.67
N VAL A 160 5.44 3.18 7.82
CA VAL A 160 4.07 3.55 7.44
C VAL A 160 3.11 2.78 8.32
N TRP A 161 2.13 3.51 8.82
CA TRP A 161 0.98 2.99 9.56
C TRP A 161 -0.30 3.54 8.94
N VAL A 162 -1.43 2.91 9.26
CA VAL A 162 -2.69 3.63 9.36
C VAL A 162 -2.99 3.91 10.84
N ASN A 163 -3.64 5.02 11.13
CA ASN A 163 -4.10 5.28 12.49
C ASN A 163 -5.36 4.47 12.76
N ASP A 164 -5.35 3.67 13.81
CA ASP A 164 -6.53 2.96 14.30
C ASP A 164 -6.57 3.00 15.83
N THR A 165 -7.67 2.55 16.40
CA THR A 165 -7.79 2.20 17.80
C THR A 165 -6.71 1.22 18.24
N ASN A 166 -6.17 1.44 19.43
CA ASN A 166 -5.01 0.70 19.89
C ASN A 166 -5.34 -0.81 20.02
N GLY A 167 -4.57 -1.66 19.34
CA GLY A 167 -4.71 -3.13 19.40
C GLY A 167 -5.68 -3.74 18.38
N ASN A 168 -6.38 -2.96 17.55
CA ASN A 168 -7.41 -3.46 16.64
C ASN A 168 -6.99 -3.31 15.17
N TYR A 169 -5.86 -3.90 14.79
CA TYR A 169 -5.39 -3.86 13.41
C TYR A 169 -5.71 -5.15 12.62
N SER A 170 -6.08 -6.23 13.31
CA SER A 170 -6.28 -7.56 12.71
C SER A 170 -7.53 -7.68 11.84
N ASP A 171 -8.52 -6.83 12.08
CA ASP A 171 -9.78 -6.78 11.33
C ASP A 171 -9.74 -5.80 10.14
N ASN A 172 -8.64 -5.06 9.99
CA ASN A 172 -8.42 -4.21 8.81
C ASN A 172 -8.01 -5.04 7.59
N ALA A 173 -8.42 -4.58 6.41
CA ALA A 173 -8.07 -5.24 5.15
C ALA A 173 -7.81 -4.24 4.03
N GLY A 174 -6.82 -4.52 3.19
CA GLY A 174 -6.43 -3.67 2.07
C GLY A 174 -5.02 -3.12 2.23
N ALA A 175 -4.69 -2.13 1.41
CA ALA A 175 -3.36 -1.55 1.37
C ALA A 175 -3.40 -0.11 0.87
N VAL A 176 -2.24 0.53 0.91
CA VAL A 176 -1.95 1.83 0.34
C VAL A 176 -0.60 1.81 -0.34
N ASP A 177 -0.45 2.53 -1.43
CA ASP A 177 0.83 2.73 -2.10
C ASP A 177 1.49 3.99 -1.58
N ILE A 178 2.78 3.90 -1.25
CA ILE A 178 3.55 5.00 -0.67
C ILE A 178 4.69 5.37 -1.60
N TYR A 179 4.77 6.65 -1.90
CA TYR A 179 5.85 7.24 -2.69
C TYR A 179 6.70 8.10 -1.78
N LEU A 180 8.01 7.88 -1.81
CA LEU A 180 8.96 8.50 -0.89
C LEU A 180 10.19 9.01 -1.63
N ARG A 181 10.62 10.22 -1.28
CA ARG A 181 11.89 10.81 -1.74
C ARG A 181 12.67 11.36 -0.56
N LYS A 182 14.00 11.24 -0.60
CA LYS A 182 14.91 11.95 0.31
C LYS A 182 15.13 13.38 -0.17
N ASP A 183 15.04 14.36 0.71
CA ASP A 183 15.21 15.77 0.38
C ASP A 183 16.41 16.39 1.11
N ASN A 184 17.54 15.67 1.16
CA ASN A 184 18.78 16.12 1.82
C ASN A 184 19.21 17.54 1.39
#